data_AF-A0A645JIM8-F1
#
_entry.id   AF-A0A645JIM8-F1
#
_cell.length_a   1.000
_cell.length_b   1.000
_cell.length_c   1.000
_cell.angle_alpha   90.00
_cell.angle_beta   90.00
_cell.angle_gamma   90.00
#
_symmetry.space_group_name_H-M   'P 1'
#
loop_
_entity.id
_entity.type
_entity.pdbx_description
1 polymer ?
#
loop_
_entity_poly.entity_id
_entity_poly.type
_entity_poly.pdbx_seq_one_letter_code
_entity_poly.pdbx_strand_id
1 'polypeptide(L)'
;MTDRAAPGDNPGKFQDIVKRRLKGGQCYHTPYFGCREFPANFRLWEGGEIPAIPESRDLGYMLYDMDYTDSQNIRPMFFRAQMADGVITVPALKSGEVLQ
;
A
#
# COMPACT_ATOMS: atom_id res chain seq x y z
N MET A 1 17.14 5.46 3.10
CA MET A 1 17.42 6.10 1.78
C MET A 1 17.96 5.02 0.86
N THR A 2 17.65 5.07 -0.43
CA THR A 2 18.16 4.08 -1.40
C THR A 2 19.54 4.50 -1.92
N ASP A 3 20.30 3.56 -2.50
CA ASP A 3 21.61 3.85 -3.11
C ASP A 3 21.53 4.80 -4.30
N ARG A 4 20.33 5.08 -4.80
CA ARG A 4 20.05 6.02 -5.90
C ARG A 4 19.60 7.41 -5.42
N ALA A 5 19.68 7.69 -4.12
CA ALA A 5 19.28 8.97 -3.55
C ALA A 5 20.20 10.11 -4.05
N ALA A 6 19.61 11.22 -4.51
CA ALA A 6 20.37 12.42 -4.81
C ALA A 6 20.86 13.09 -3.52
N PRO A 7 21.91 13.95 -3.56
CA PRO A 7 22.46 14.59 -2.37
C PRO A 7 21.45 15.40 -1.53
N GLY A 8 20.37 15.90 -2.16
CA GLY A 8 19.30 16.65 -1.49
C GLY A 8 18.09 15.81 -1.08
N ASP A 9 18.16 14.49 -1.20
CA ASP A 9 17.05 13.61 -0.85
C ASP A 9 17.10 13.23 0.63
N ASN A 10 15.98 13.39 1.31
CA ASN A 10 15.81 12.97 2.70
C ASN A 10 14.35 12.59 2.97
N PRO A 11 14.06 11.80 4.02
CA PRO A 11 12.70 11.36 4.32
C PRO A 11 11.70 12.49 4.52
N GLY A 12 12.09 13.59 5.17
CA GLY A 12 11.22 14.75 5.43
C GLY A 12 10.73 15.40 4.14
N LYS A 13 11.65 15.67 3.20
CA LYS A 13 11.35 16.19 1.87
C LYS A 13 10.29 15.34 1.16
N PHE A 14 10.45 14.01 1.17
CA PHE A 14 9.49 13.12 0.50
C PHE A 14 8.14 13.09 1.20
N GLN A 15 8.12 13.05 2.53
CA GLN A 15 6.88 13.12 3.30
C GLN A 15 6.12 14.42 3.02
N ASP A 16 6.80 15.56 2.97
CA ASP A 16 6.18 16.86 2.70
C ASP A 16 5.64 16.97 1.28
N ILE A 17 6.39 16.45 0.29
CA ILE A 17 5.92 16.37 -1.10
C ILE A 17 4.63 15.56 -1.19
N VAL A 18 4.56 14.39 -0.54
CA VAL A 18 3.37 13.53 -0.54
C VAL A 18 2.21 14.22 0.16
N LYS A 19 2.40 14.77 1.37
CA LYS A 19 1.34 15.48 2.10
C LYS A 19 0.78 16.66 1.31
N ARG A 20 1.64 17.47 0.68
CA ARG A 20 1.20 18.61 -0.16
C ARG A 20 0.38 18.13 -1.35
N ARG A 21 0.80 17.05 -2.02
CA ARG A 21 0.08 16.46 -3.16
C ARG A 21 -1.27 15.89 -2.73
N LEU A 22 -1.33 15.17 -1.61
CA LEU A 22 -2.57 14.62 -1.06
C LEU A 22 -3.59 15.73 -0.72
N LYS A 23 -3.14 16.84 -0.14
CA LYS A 23 -4.00 18.00 0.15
C LYS A 23 -4.51 18.70 -1.11
N GLY A 24 -3.68 18.76 -2.15
CA GLY A 24 -4.02 19.42 -3.42
C GLY A 24 -4.70 18.51 -4.44
N GLY A 25 -4.96 17.22 -4.13
CA GLY A 25 -5.47 16.25 -5.10
C GLY A 25 -4.53 15.99 -6.29
N GLN A 26 -3.24 16.28 -6.13
CA GLN A 26 -2.24 16.18 -7.21
C GLN A 26 -1.64 14.77 -7.26
N CYS A 27 -1.54 14.20 -8.45
CA CYS A 27 -0.91 12.91 -8.69
C CYS A 27 -0.11 12.94 -10.00
N TYR A 28 0.89 12.07 -10.14
CA TYR A 28 1.61 11.92 -11.41
C TYR A 28 0.77 11.13 -12.43
N HIS A 29 0.14 10.07 -11.96
CA HIS A 29 -0.91 9.34 -12.67
C HIS A 29 -2.14 9.23 -11.77
N THR A 30 -3.33 9.32 -12.38
CA THR A 30 -4.60 9.07 -11.69
C THR A 30 -4.58 7.67 -11.07
N PRO A 31 -4.76 7.52 -9.75
CA PRO A 31 -4.85 6.21 -9.12
C PRO A 31 -6.12 5.49 -9.57
N TYR A 32 -6.13 4.17 -9.44
CA TYR A 32 -7.25 3.33 -9.88
C TYR A 32 -7.37 2.05 -9.07
N PHE A 33 -8.57 1.46 -9.05
CA PHE A 33 -8.85 0.20 -8.36
C PHE A 33 -8.56 -1.01 -9.27
N GLY A 34 -7.30 -1.47 -9.26
CA GLY A 34 -6.85 -2.66 -9.98
C GLY A 34 -6.64 -2.42 -11.49
N CYS A 35 -7.67 -1.96 -12.20
CA CYS A 35 -7.62 -1.70 -13.64
C CYS A 35 -7.82 -0.21 -13.94
N ARG A 36 -7.26 0.29 -15.06
CA ARG A 36 -7.23 1.73 -15.41
C ARG A 36 -8.62 2.33 -15.67
N GLU A 37 -9.59 1.47 -15.96
CA GLU A 37 -10.99 1.77 -16.21
C GLU A 37 -11.72 2.25 -14.94
N PHE A 38 -11.14 2.02 -13.76
CA PHE A 38 -11.74 2.34 -12.46
C PHE A 38 -10.94 3.43 -11.72
N PRO A 39 -11.02 4.71 -12.15
CA PRO A 39 -10.29 5.80 -11.50
C PRO A 39 -10.71 5.97 -10.04
N ALA A 40 -9.74 6.19 -9.16
CA ALA A 40 -9.93 6.36 -7.74
C ALA A 40 -9.82 7.84 -7.33
N ASN A 41 -10.82 8.31 -6.59
CA ASN A 41 -10.75 9.60 -5.91
C ASN A 41 -10.07 9.43 -4.55
N PHE A 42 -9.23 10.38 -4.17
CA PHE A 42 -8.50 10.33 -2.90
C PHE A 42 -8.44 11.70 -2.23
N ARG A 43 -8.27 11.69 -0.91
CA ARG A 43 -7.99 12.86 -0.09
C ARG A 43 -7.10 12.47 1.09
N LEU A 44 -6.42 13.43 1.69
CA LEU A 44 -5.71 13.20 2.94
C LEU A 44 -6.70 12.88 4.06
N TRP A 45 -6.42 11.84 4.84
CA TRP A 45 -7.12 11.57 6.10
C TRP A 45 -6.55 12.46 7.20
N GLU A 46 -7.39 13.26 7.84
CA GLU A 46 -6.97 14.26 8.84
C GLU A 46 -6.89 13.68 10.27
N GLY A 47 -7.18 12.39 10.42
CA GLY A 47 -7.25 11.71 11.71
C GLY A 47 -8.69 11.51 12.19
N GLY A 48 -8.83 10.86 13.34
CA GLY A 48 -10.10 10.38 13.87
C GLY A 48 -10.27 8.88 13.71
N GLU A 49 -11.41 8.37 14.17
CA GLU A 49 -11.78 6.96 14.02
C GLU A 49 -11.96 6.59 12.55
N ILE A 50 -11.40 5.44 12.17
CA ILE A 50 -11.63 4.88 10.84
C ILE A 50 -12.92 4.07 10.92
N PRO A 51 -13.97 4.42 10.16
CA PRO A 51 -15.20 3.64 10.18
C PRO A 51 -14.91 2.25 9.62
N ALA A 52 -15.05 1.23 10.47
CA ALA A 52 -14.91 -0.17 10.12
C ALA A 52 -16.27 -0.88 10.25
N ILE A 53 -16.45 -1.95 9.49
CA ILE A 53 -17.64 -2.80 9.61
C ILE A 53 -17.46 -3.76 10.79
N PRO A 54 -18.51 -4.10 11.55
CA PRO A 54 -18.43 -5.04 12.67
C PRO A 54 -18.42 -6.49 12.17
N GLU A 55 -17.46 -6.82 11.30
CA GLU A 55 -17.34 -8.12 10.68
C GLU A 55 -15.94 -8.69 10.86
N SER A 56 -15.88 -9.95 11.30
CA SER A 56 -14.66 -10.73 11.35
C SER A 56 -14.78 -11.95 10.43
N ARG A 57 -13.80 -12.14 9.54
CA ARG A 57 -13.83 -13.20 8.51
C ARG A 57 -12.42 -13.62 8.11
N ASP A 58 -12.23 -14.93 7.91
CA ASP A 58 -11.08 -15.45 7.18
C ASP A 58 -11.32 -15.30 5.67
N LEU A 59 -10.51 -14.48 5.02
CA LEU A 59 -10.59 -14.23 3.58
C LEU A 59 -9.74 -15.22 2.78
N GLY A 60 -9.01 -16.11 3.47
CA GLY A 60 -8.12 -17.09 2.86
C GLY A 60 -6.83 -16.46 2.34
N TYR A 61 -6.19 -17.14 1.39
CA TYR A 61 -4.97 -16.64 0.77
C TYR A 61 -5.29 -15.52 -0.22
N MET A 62 -4.64 -14.36 -0.04
CA MET A 62 -4.73 -13.21 -0.90
C MET A 62 -3.35 -12.82 -1.42
N LEU A 63 -3.32 -12.21 -2.60
CA LEU A 63 -2.09 -11.63 -3.15
C LEU A 63 -1.58 -10.55 -2.19
N TYR A 64 -0.33 -10.68 -1.77
CA TYR A 64 0.37 -9.69 -0.96
C TYR A 64 0.96 -8.61 -1.87
N ASP A 65 1.88 -9.00 -2.75
CA ASP A 65 2.54 -8.15 -3.75
C ASP A 65 3.29 -9.07 -4.75
N MET A 66 4.00 -8.50 -5.71
CA MET A 66 4.88 -9.22 -6.62
C MET A 66 6.34 -9.01 -6.19
N ASP A 67 7.15 -10.07 -6.18
CA ASP A 67 8.59 -9.97 -5.92
C ASP A 67 9.31 -9.47 -7.18
N TYR A 68 9.88 -8.27 -7.09
CA TYR A 68 10.67 -7.64 -8.15
C TYR A 68 12.19 -7.68 -7.90
N THR A 69 12.67 -8.49 -6.95
CA THR A 69 14.11 -8.64 -6.68
C THR A 69 14.86 -9.21 -7.88
N ASP A 70 14.22 -10.11 -8.64
CA ASP A 70 14.68 -10.59 -9.95
C ASP A 70 13.71 -10.14 -11.05
N SER A 71 14.16 -9.18 -11.87
CA SER A 71 13.34 -8.62 -12.95
C SER A 71 13.04 -9.60 -14.09
N GLN A 72 13.77 -10.72 -14.18
CA GLN A 72 13.51 -11.78 -15.16
C GLN A 72 12.54 -12.83 -14.64
N ASN A 73 12.29 -12.86 -13.32
CA ASN A 73 11.47 -13.88 -12.67
C ASN A 73 10.62 -13.24 -11.56
N ILE A 74 9.61 -12.50 -12.00
CA ILE A 74 8.65 -11.84 -11.11
C ILE A 74 7.66 -12.89 -10.58
N ARG A 75 7.59 -13.05 -9.25
CA ARG A 75 6.74 -14.06 -8.61
C ARG A 75 5.69 -13.43 -7.70
N PRO A 76 4.45 -13.95 -7.68
CA PRO A 76 3.44 -13.49 -6.74
C PRO A 76 3.78 -13.95 -5.33
N MET A 77 3.58 -13.06 -4.35
CA MET A 77 3.64 -13.35 -2.93
C MET A 77 2.22 -13.41 -2.37
N PHE A 78 1.97 -14.28 -1.41
CA PHE A 78 0.65 -14.47 -0.80
C PHE A 78 0.72 -14.37 0.73
N PHE A 79 -0.40 -14.01 1.35
CA PHE A 79 -0.57 -14.10 2.80
C PHE A 79 -2.00 -14.55 3.11
N ARG A 80 -2.22 -15.13 4.29
CA ARG A 80 -3.57 -15.50 4.72
C ARG A 80 -4.25 -14.29 5.36
N ALA A 81 -5.10 -13.61 4.60
CA ALA A 81 -5.79 -12.42 5.06
C ALA A 81 -6.89 -12.78 6.04
N GLN A 82 -6.80 -12.23 7.25
CA GLN A 82 -7.86 -12.29 8.26
C GLN A 82 -8.37 -10.87 8.51
N MET A 83 -9.68 -10.72 8.44
CA MET A 83 -10.38 -9.51 8.84
C MET A 83 -10.88 -9.68 10.27
N ALA A 84 -10.51 -8.75 11.14
CA ALA A 84 -11.02 -8.64 12.50
C ALA A 84 -11.68 -7.28 12.66
N ASP A 85 -12.99 -7.26 12.93
CA ASP A 85 -13.81 -6.06 13.07
C ASP A 85 -13.58 -5.03 11.95
N GLY A 86 -13.61 -5.53 10.70
CA GLY A 86 -13.44 -4.71 9.50
C GLY A 86 -12.00 -4.28 9.19
N VAL A 87 -11.02 -4.72 9.99
CA VAL A 87 -9.60 -4.38 9.83
C VAL A 87 -8.82 -5.61 9.37
N ILE A 88 -8.01 -5.43 8.32
CA ILE A 88 -7.05 -6.44 7.85
C ILE A 88 -5.65 -5.95 8.20
N THR A 89 -4.93 -6.71 9.02
CA THR A 89 -3.52 -6.42 9.31
C THR A 89 -2.65 -7.03 8.21
N VAL A 90 -1.95 -6.18 7.46
CA VAL A 90 -1.00 -6.62 6.44
C VAL A 90 0.33 -6.94 7.12
N PRO A 91 0.88 -8.16 6.98
CA PRO A 91 2.10 -8.54 7.65
C PRO A 91 3.31 -7.78 7.09
N ALA A 92 4.41 -7.73 7.85
CA ALA A 92 5.65 -7.18 7.34
C ALA A 92 6.23 -8.08 6.23
N LEU A 93 6.78 -7.48 5.16
CA LEU A 93 7.30 -8.21 3.99
C LEU A 93 8.27 -9.36 4.34
N LYS A 94 9.14 -9.18 5.35
CA LYS A 94 10.14 -10.18 5.78
C LYS A 94 9.67 -11.06 6.95
N SER A 95 8.37 -11.06 7.26
CA SER A 95 7.80 -11.98 8.24
C SER A 95 7.66 -13.38 7.65
N GLY A 96 7.54 -14.41 8.51
CA GLY A 96 7.25 -15.77 8.08
C GLY A 96 5.80 -15.99 7.62
N GLU A 97 4.98 -14.94 7.59
CA GLU A 97 3.56 -14.98 7.23
C GLU A 97 3.33 -14.74 5.73
N VAL A 98 4.34 -14.17 5.05
CA VAL A 98 4.32 -13.96 3.60
C VAL A 98 4.95 -15.16 2.91
N LEU A 99 4.19 -15.77 2.01
CA LEU A 99 4.55 -16.96 1.24
C LEU A 99 4.95 -16.56 -0.18
N GLN A 100 5.98 -17.21 -0.72
CA GLN A 100 6.50 -17.06 -2.08
C GLN A 100 6.32 -18.34 -2.89
#